data_AF-A0A4R4SXC6-F1
#
_entry.id   AF-A0A4R4SXC6-F1
#
_cell.length_a   1.000
_cell.length_b   1.000
_cell.length_c   1.000
_cell.angle_alpha   90.00
_cell.angle_beta   90.00
_cell.angle_gamma   90.00
#
_symmetry.space_group_name_H-M   'P 1'
#
loop_
_entity.id
_entity.type
_entity.pdbx_description
1 polymer ?
#
loop_
_entity_poly.entity_id
_entity_poly.type
_entity_poly.pdbx_seq_one_letter_code
_entity_poly.pdbx_strand_id
1 'polypeptide(L)'
;MGVRAALRRRAVARPAVLLAAVPGGTPSRLAVERAVRAAGWPLVEGPAAADLLVVAGRPAPGAAGWWDELYDRLPGPRARVSVAEPEHAARALSAGRDLLRAAGGAAARPARPSGRHGGPGPGGPVVAGPVVAGPVSDHLPLAERGDDRDGLRLDVLRLPLGPVLLDWPAGLVLRLALQGDVVVSATMDPPSPAPAAGGPPFWDEPWLRAARGEPVARAAAARRLCAAHLDSVGRLLGVAGWAALAGSAHRLRDGLLTGADPAAVRRGARSLVRRGERSLTARWMLRGLGRLPTALARRAGVTGPALAAGGDAYDRFRCWLAEIERSAGLLTAPGLLGAGERVGPRGRLGGGRPPSAALLDVLPRLVEGSEFGAARLVVASLDPDLDELSRAAAHG
;
A
#
# COMPACT_ATOMS: atom_id res chain seq x y z
N MET A 1 -29.54 -18.96 -22.08
CA MET A 1 -28.64 -18.47 -21.01
C MET A 1 -27.56 -17.59 -21.64
N GLY A 2 -27.63 -16.27 -21.48
CA GLY A 2 -26.80 -15.33 -22.24
C GLY A 2 -25.33 -15.28 -21.80
N VAL A 3 -24.42 -15.13 -22.76
CA VAL A 3 -22.96 -15.00 -22.58
C VAL A 3 -22.61 -13.94 -21.52
N ARG A 4 -23.34 -12.81 -21.47
CA ARG A 4 -23.17 -11.76 -20.45
C ARG A 4 -23.39 -12.23 -19.01
N ALA A 5 -24.36 -13.12 -18.77
CA ALA A 5 -24.60 -13.68 -17.43
C ALA A 5 -23.54 -14.72 -17.03
N ALA A 6 -23.01 -15.48 -17.99
CA ALA A 6 -21.89 -16.39 -17.77
C ALA A 6 -20.58 -15.63 -17.46
N LEU A 7 -20.30 -14.56 -18.22
CA LEU A 7 -19.15 -13.67 -17.99
C LEU A 7 -19.25 -12.96 -16.64
N ARG A 8 -20.42 -12.42 -16.27
CA ARG A 8 -20.64 -11.82 -14.94
C ARG A 8 -20.46 -12.81 -13.79
N ARG A 9 -21.01 -14.04 -13.91
CA ARG A 9 -20.80 -15.10 -12.90
C ARG A 9 -19.32 -15.48 -12.77
N ARG A 10 -18.57 -15.45 -13.87
CA ARG A 10 -17.13 -15.75 -13.89
C ARG A 10 -16.28 -14.61 -13.35
N ALA A 11 -16.67 -13.35 -13.58
CA ALA A 11 -16.05 -12.17 -12.97
C ALA A 11 -16.19 -12.20 -11.43
N VAL A 12 -17.37 -12.54 -10.92
CA VAL A 12 -17.63 -12.65 -9.47
C VAL A 12 -16.96 -13.88 -8.82
N ALA A 13 -16.47 -14.85 -9.60
CA ALA A 13 -15.77 -16.02 -9.06
C ALA A 13 -14.36 -15.69 -8.54
N ARG A 14 -13.72 -14.65 -9.08
CA ARG A 14 -12.39 -14.15 -8.68
C ARG A 14 -12.43 -12.63 -8.56
N PRO A 15 -13.05 -12.08 -7.49
CA PRO A 15 -13.17 -10.64 -7.30
C PRO A 15 -11.83 -9.93 -7.41
N ALA A 16 -11.79 -8.81 -8.14
CA ALA A 16 -10.65 -7.90 -8.12
C ALA A 16 -10.66 -7.08 -6.83
N VAL A 17 -9.63 -7.25 -6.01
CA VAL A 17 -9.57 -6.69 -4.65
C VAL A 17 -8.73 -5.42 -4.64
N LEU A 18 -9.37 -4.30 -4.29
CA LEU A 18 -8.67 -3.10 -3.83
C LEU A 18 -8.47 -3.20 -2.32
N LEU A 19 -7.22 -3.41 -1.91
CA LEU A 19 -6.86 -3.46 -0.50
C LEU A 19 -6.48 -2.07 0.00
N ALA A 20 -7.17 -1.62 1.04
CA ALA A 20 -6.91 -0.35 1.66
C ALA A 20 -6.53 -0.54 3.13
N ALA A 21 -5.23 -0.50 3.41
CA ALA A 21 -4.71 -0.62 4.76
C ALA A 21 -4.70 0.74 5.46
N VAL A 22 -5.21 0.79 6.69
CA VAL A 22 -5.06 1.96 7.57
C VAL A 22 -3.79 1.87 8.41
N PRO A 23 -3.25 3.00 8.88
CA PRO A 23 -2.24 3.01 9.95
C PRO A 23 -2.70 2.17 11.15
N GLY A 24 -1.80 1.35 11.69
CA GLY A 24 -2.04 0.34 12.71
C GLY A 24 -2.64 -0.98 12.18
N GLY A 25 -2.96 -1.06 10.89
CA GLY A 25 -3.63 -2.19 10.25
C GLY A 25 -2.70 -3.26 9.70
N THR A 26 -1.38 -3.18 9.92
CA THR A 26 -0.39 -4.10 9.32
C THR A 26 -0.74 -5.60 9.49
N PRO A 27 -1.12 -6.11 10.69
CA PRO A 27 -1.49 -7.52 10.84
C PRO A 27 -2.66 -7.92 9.93
N SER A 28 -3.69 -7.07 9.89
CA SER A 28 -4.89 -7.28 9.07
C SER A 28 -4.60 -7.18 7.58
N ARG A 29 -3.74 -6.24 7.16
CA ARG A 29 -3.25 -6.13 5.77
C ARG A 29 -2.60 -7.43 5.33
N LEU A 30 -1.62 -7.92 6.10
CA LEU A 30 -0.88 -9.14 5.78
C LEU A 30 -1.79 -10.37 5.73
N ALA A 31 -2.75 -10.46 6.65
CA ALA A 31 -3.75 -11.54 6.65
C ALA A 31 -4.65 -11.51 5.41
N VAL A 32 -5.10 -10.31 4.99
CA VAL A 32 -5.90 -10.14 3.77
C VAL A 32 -5.08 -10.50 2.54
N GLU A 33 -3.86 -9.97 2.38
CA GLU A 33 -3.00 -10.29 1.23
C GLU A 33 -2.76 -11.80 1.10
N ARG A 34 -2.50 -12.48 2.22
CA ARG A 34 -2.33 -13.94 2.26
C ARG A 34 -3.60 -14.67 1.86
N ALA A 35 -4.76 -14.25 2.37
CA ALA A 35 -6.04 -14.88 2.08
C ALA A 35 -6.47 -14.66 0.62
N VAL A 36 -6.26 -13.47 0.06
CA VAL A 36 -6.45 -13.15 -1.36
C VAL A 36 -5.57 -14.01 -2.24
N ARG A 37 -4.28 -14.14 -1.89
CA ARG A 37 -3.32 -14.99 -2.60
C ARG A 37 -3.71 -16.47 -2.55
N ALA A 38 -4.13 -16.97 -1.39
CA ALA A 38 -4.60 -18.35 -1.23
C ALA A 38 -5.87 -18.65 -2.04
N ALA A 39 -6.77 -17.66 -2.16
CA ALA A 39 -7.96 -17.74 -2.99
C ALA A 39 -7.67 -17.55 -4.50
N GLY A 40 -6.44 -17.18 -4.86
CA GLY A 40 -6.05 -16.86 -6.22
C GLY A 40 -6.78 -15.64 -6.78
N TRP A 41 -7.16 -14.68 -5.94
CA TRP A 41 -7.81 -13.44 -6.35
C TRP A 41 -6.77 -12.36 -6.68
N PRO A 42 -7.00 -11.51 -7.70
CA PRO A 42 -6.08 -10.42 -8.01
C PRO A 42 -6.21 -9.27 -7.00
N LEU A 43 -5.08 -8.73 -6.56
CA LEU A 43 -5.00 -7.39 -5.97
C LEU A 43 -4.81 -6.38 -7.11
N VAL A 44 -5.51 -5.26 -7.07
CA VAL A 44 -5.49 -4.23 -8.12
C VAL A 44 -4.99 -2.88 -7.60
N GLU A 45 -4.43 -2.07 -8.50
CA GLU A 45 -3.79 -0.80 -8.17
C GLU A 45 -4.75 0.36 -7.89
N GLY A 46 -5.99 0.28 -8.36
CA GLY A 46 -6.93 1.40 -8.25
C GLY A 46 -8.40 1.03 -8.37
N PRO A 47 -9.30 1.96 -8.04
CA PRO A 47 -10.74 1.72 -7.91
C PRO A 47 -11.41 1.30 -9.21
N ALA A 48 -10.95 1.82 -10.36
CA ALA A 48 -11.53 1.51 -11.67
C ALA A 48 -11.41 0.03 -12.07
N ALA A 49 -10.46 -0.71 -11.47
CA ALA A 49 -10.22 -2.12 -11.74
C ALA A 49 -10.78 -3.05 -10.65
N ALA A 50 -11.45 -2.51 -9.62
CA ALA A 50 -11.83 -3.25 -8.43
C ALA A 50 -13.33 -3.55 -8.37
N ASP A 51 -13.66 -4.76 -7.93
CA ASP A 51 -15.03 -5.15 -7.57
C ASP A 51 -15.23 -5.15 -6.05
N LEU A 52 -14.17 -5.48 -5.29
CA LEU A 52 -14.21 -5.63 -3.84
C LEU A 52 -13.23 -4.66 -3.17
N LEU A 53 -13.75 -3.70 -2.42
CA LEU A 53 -12.95 -2.87 -1.51
C LEU A 53 -12.80 -3.59 -0.16
N VAL A 54 -11.56 -3.85 0.27
CA VAL A 54 -11.25 -4.43 1.57
C VAL A 54 -10.50 -3.41 2.42
N VAL A 55 -11.10 -2.96 3.51
CA VAL A 55 -10.46 -2.08 4.48
C VAL A 55 -9.77 -2.93 5.54
N ALA A 56 -8.45 -2.82 5.66
CA ALA A 56 -7.64 -3.61 6.60
C ALA A 56 -7.14 -2.74 7.77
N GLY A 57 -7.57 -3.10 8.98
CA GLY A 57 -7.37 -2.35 10.22
C GLY A 57 -8.60 -1.54 10.62
N ARG A 58 -8.50 -0.81 11.74
CA ARG A 58 -9.58 0.02 12.29
C ARG A 58 -9.34 1.49 11.92
N PRO A 59 -10.18 2.11 11.07
CA PRO A 59 -10.01 3.52 10.73
C PRO A 59 -10.22 4.41 11.96
N ALA A 60 -9.54 5.55 12.00
CA ALA A 60 -9.76 6.56 13.02
C ALA A 60 -11.20 7.12 12.94
N PRO A 61 -11.79 7.54 14.07
CA PRO A 61 -13.07 8.25 14.06
C PRO A 61 -13.02 9.46 13.11
N GLY A 62 -14.04 9.65 12.27
CA GLY A 62 -14.09 10.74 11.29
C GLY A 62 -13.41 10.46 9.95
N ALA A 63 -12.65 9.36 9.81
CA ALA A 63 -12.08 8.95 8.53
C ALA A 63 -13.09 8.35 7.54
N ALA A 64 -14.39 8.30 7.87
CA ALA A 64 -15.41 7.61 7.09
C ALA A 64 -15.67 8.25 5.70
N GLY A 65 -15.59 9.58 5.58
CA GLY A 65 -16.03 10.29 4.37
C GLY A 65 -15.27 9.90 3.10
N TRP A 66 -13.94 9.79 3.15
CA TRP A 66 -13.14 9.49 1.95
C TRP A 66 -13.26 8.01 1.51
N TRP A 67 -13.63 7.10 2.43
CA TRP A 67 -13.86 5.69 2.10
C TRP A 67 -15.11 5.49 1.25
N ASP A 68 -16.14 6.30 1.51
CA ASP A 68 -17.38 6.28 0.74
C ASP A 68 -17.12 6.84 -0.67
N GLU A 69 -16.36 7.95 -0.78
CA GLU A 69 -15.92 8.46 -2.08
C GLU A 69 -15.07 7.45 -2.88
N LEU A 70 -14.16 6.74 -2.22
CA LEU A 70 -13.39 5.69 -2.89
C LEU A 70 -14.29 4.55 -3.35
N TYR A 71 -15.25 4.15 -2.52
CA TYR A 71 -16.21 3.09 -2.85
C TYR A 71 -17.10 3.47 -4.04
N ASP A 72 -17.52 4.73 -4.15
CA ASP A 72 -18.35 5.21 -5.25
C ASP A 72 -17.61 5.26 -6.59
N ARG A 73 -16.27 5.30 -6.58
CA ARG A 73 -15.44 5.19 -7.79
C ARG A 73 -15.32 3.75 -8.32
N LEU A 74 -15.76 2.73 -7.57
CA LEU A 74 -15.71 1.34 -8.05
C LEU A 74 -16.81 1.08 -9.09
N PRO A 75 -16.50 0.41 -10.21
CA PRO A 75 -17.51 -0.04 -11.15
C PRO A 75 -18.46 -1.06 -10.51
N GLY A 76 -19.72 -1.10 -10.98
CA GLY A 76 -20.69 -2.11 -10.54
C GLY A 76 -20.55 -3.44 -11.30
N PRO A 77 -20.75 -4.61 -10.67
CA PRO A 77 -21.13 -4.83 -9.27
C PRO A 77 -19.94 -4.60 -8.30
N ARG A 78 -20.19 -3.88 -7.20
CA ARG A 78 -19.19 -3.57 -6.16
C ARG A 78 -19.65 -4.02 -4.78
N ALA A 79 -18.69 -4.33 -3.91
CA ALA A 79 -18.92 -4.62 -2.49
C ALA A 79 -17.77 -4.07 -1.63
N ARG A 80 -18.06 -3.85 -0.34
CA ARG A 80 -17.08 -3.41 0.65
C ARG A 80 -17.13 -4.32 1.87
N VAL A 81 -15.95 -4.69 2.39
CA VAL A 81 -15.81 -5.41 3.67
C VAL A 81 -14.68 -4.80 4.49
N SER A 82 -14.78 -4.94 5.82
CA SER A 82 -13.77 -4.45 6.76
C SER A 82 -13.16 -5.62 7.54
N VAL A 83 -11.85 -5.58 7.73
CA VAL A 83 -11.05 -6.58 8.46
C VAL A 83 -10.30 -5.86 9.57
N ALA A 84 -10.94 -5.74 10.73
CA ALA A 84 -10.32 -5.13 11.91
C ALA A 84 -9.21 -6.05 12.47
N GLU A 85 -9.50 -7.34 12.61
CA GLU A 85 -8.59 -8.33 13.16
C GLU A 85 -8.14 -9.35 12.10
N PRO A 86 -6.87 -9.80 12.12
CA PRO A 86 -6.29 -10.66 11.09
C PRO A 86 -7.01 -12.01 10.92
N GLU A 87 -7.54 -12.60 12.00
CA GLU A 87 -8.28 -13.86 11.96
C GLU A 87 -9.60 -13.78 11.18
N HIS A 88 -10.14 -12.57 10.98
CA HIS A 88 -11.38 -12.35 10.24
C HIS A 88 -11.20 -12.28 8.72
N ALA A 89 -9.96 -12.21 8.21
CA ALA A 89 -9.69 -11.97 6.80
C ALA A 89 -10.39 -12.97 5.86
N ALA A 90 -10.26 -14.28 6.09
CA ALA A 90 -10.84 -15.30 5.22
C ALA A 90 -12.39 -15.28 5.22
N ARG A 91 -13.00 -15.05 6.39
CA ARG A 91 -14.46 -14.90 6.53
C ARG A 91 -14.95 -13.66 5.80
N ALA A 92 -14.28 -12.52 5.98
CA ALA A 92 -14.64 -11.27 5.33
C ALA A 92 -14.55 -11.33 3.80
N LEU A 93 -13.50 -11.96 3.25
CA LEU A 93 -13.38 -12.15 1.80
C LEU A 93 -14.51 -13.04 1.25
N SER A 94 -14.85 -14.12 1.96
CA SER A 94 -15.97 -14.99 1.58
C SER A 94 -17.29 -14.23 1.55
N ALA A 95 -17.57 -13.44 2.59
CA ALA A 95 -18.74 -12.57 2.65
C ALA A 95 -18.76 -11.53 1.53
N GLY A 96 -17.62 -10.90 1.22
CA GLY A 96 -17.49 -9.93 0.13
C GLY A 96 -17.83 -10.54 -1.23
N ARG A 97 -17.38 -11.76 -1.50
CA ARG A 97 -17.76 -12.50 -2.71
C ARG A 97 -19.26 -12.78 -2.76
N ASP A 98 -19.86 -13.17 -1.64
CA ASP A 98 -21.30 -13.47 -1.60
C ASP A 98 -22.15 -12.21 -1.79
N LEU A 99 -21.72 -11.05 -1.27
CA LEU A 99 -22.30 -9.74 -1.58
C LEU A 99 -22.22 -9.41 -3.08
N LEU A 100 -21.08 -9.64 -3.72
CA LEU A 100 -20.93 -9.44 -5.17
C LEU A 100 -21.85 -10.34 -5.99
N ARG A 101 -22.04 -11.60 -5.56
CA ARG A 101 -22.99 -12.53 -6.20
C ARG A 101 -24.42 -12.04 -6.08
N ALA A 102 -24.81 -11.55 -4.90
CA ALA A 102 -26.13 -10.99 -4.66
C ALA A 102 -26.38 -9.74 -5.52
N ALA A 103 -25.42 -8.80 -5.57
CA ALA A 103 -25.49 -7.58 -6.38
C ALA A 103 -25.58 -7.89 -7.89
N GLY A 104 -24.75 -8.82 -8.37
CA GLY A 104 -24.77 -9.27 -9.76
C GLY A 104 -26.06 -10.02 -10.16
N GLY A 105 -26.69 -10.71 -9.21
CA GLY A 105 -27.98 -11.38 -9.39
C GLY A 105 -29.18 -10.43 -9.40
N ALA A 106 -29.16 -9.39 -8.58
CA ALA A 106 -30.20 -8.35 -8.55
C ALA A 106 -30.28 -7.59 -9.88
N ALA A 107 -29.13 -7.23 -10.46
CA ALA A 107 -29.06 -6.57 -11.78
C ALA A 107 -29.42 -7.49 -12.97
N ALA A 108 -29.61 -8.79 -12.74
CA ALA A 108 -29.94 -9.78 -13.78
C ALA A 108 -31.40 -10.25 -13.73
N ARG A 109 -32.20 -9.82 -12.74
CA ARG A 109 -33.65 -10.03 -12.77
C ARG A 109 -34.25 -8.99 -13.72
N PRO A 110 -34.94 -9.38 -14.81
CA PRO A 110 -35.76 -8.42 -15.53
C PRO A 110 -36.77 -7.84 -14.54
N ALA A 111 -36.93 -6.52 -14.54
CA ALA A 111 -38.01 -5.86 -13.83
C ALA A 111 -39.30 -6.62 -14.14
N ARG A 112 -39.97 -7.16 -13.12
CA ARG A 112 -41.29 -7.74 -13.30
C ARG A 112 -42.19 -6.63 -13.86
N PRO A 113 -42.98 -6.87 -14.93
CA PRO A 113 -43.92 -5.88 -15.39
C PRO A 113 -44.99 -5.72 -14.30
N SER A 114 -45.03 -4.54 -13.67
CA SER A 114 -46.14 -4.14 -12.83
C SER A 114 -47.39 -4.04 -13.73
N GLY A 115 -48.37 -4.91 -13.47
CA GLY A 115 -49.61 -4.96 -14.22
C GLY A 115 -50.48 -3.71 -14.03
N ARG A 116 -50.78 -3.05 -15.16
CA ARG A 116 -52.12 -2.78 -15.70
C ARG A 116 -53.17 -2.04 -14.82
N HIS A 117 -53.37 -0.75 -15.14
CA HIS A 117 -54.67 -0.07 -15.24
C HIS A 117 -54.56 0.88 -16.46
N GLY A 118 -55.22 0.63 -17.59
CA GLY A 118 -56.61 1.02 -17.90
C GLY A 118 -56.60 2.26 -18.83
N GLY A 119 -56.81 2.09 -20.14
CA GLY A 119 -56.94 3.22 -21.12
C GLY A 119 -58.38 3.74 -21.21
N PRO A 120 -58.81 4.49 -22.26
CA PRO A 120 -58.08 5.22 -23.33
C PRO A 120 -58.59 6.67 -23.57
N GLY A 121 -57.88 7.51 -24.34
CA GLY A 121 -58.44 8.74 -24.94
C GLY A 121 -57.45 9.87 -25.25
N PRO A 122 -57.71 10.79 -26.21
CA PRO A 122 -56.73 11.17 -27.24
C PRO A 122 -56.27 12.65 -27.24
N GLY A 123 -55.14 12.93 -27.90
CA GLY A 123 -54.86 14.23 -28.56
C GLY A 123 -54.01 15.24 -27.79
N GLY A 124 -52.99 15.81 -28.47
CA GLY A 124 -52.31 17.05 -28.05
C GLY A 124 -50.78 17.01 -28.15
N PRO A 125 -50.10 18.12 -28.50
CA PRO A 125 -49.00 18.13 -29.45
C PRO A 125 -47.59 17.96 -28.85
N VAL A 126 -46.65 17.62 -29.74
CA VAL A 126 -45.21 17.73 -29.54
C VAL A 126 -44.85 19.20 -29.36
N VAL A 127 -44.36 19.58 -28.18
CA VAL A 127 -43.67 20.86 -27.96
C VAL A 127 -42.22 20.52 -27.62
N ALA A 128 -41.34 20.75 -28.60
CA ALA A 128 -39.92 20.84 -28.37
C ALA A 128 -39.66 22.05 -27.48
N GLY A 129 -39.26 21.81 -26.23
CA GLY A 129 -38.75 22.87 -25.36
C GLY A 129 -37.43 23.40 -25.93
N PRO A 130 -37.22 24.73 -25.97
CA PRO A 130 -35.96 25.28 -26.42
C PRO A 130 -34.86 24.82 -25.47
N VAL A 131 -33.80 24.22 -26.03
CA VAL A 131 -32.51 24.12 -25.37
C VAL A 131 -32.06 25.56 -25.17
N VAL A 132 -32.20 26.07 -23.94
CA VAL A 132 -31.54 27.31 -23.55
C VAL A 132 -30.06 26.99 -23.55
N ALA A 133 -29.40 27.26 -24.69
CA ALA A 133 -27.97 27.49 -24.74
C ALA A 133 -27.73 28.76 -23.91
N GLY A 134 -27.62 28.58 -22.59
CA GLY A 134 -27.06 29.60 -21.74
C GLY A 134 -25.66 29.93 -22.26
N PRO A 135 -25.23 31.20 -22.24
CA PRO A 135 -23.88 31.56 -22.64
C PRO A 135 -22.93 30.73 -21.77
N VAL A 136 -22.16 29.86 -22.42
CA VAL A 136 -20.96 29.28 -21.84
C VAL A 136 -20.12 30.50 -21.49
N SER A 137 -20.16 30.90 -20.23
CA SER A 137 -19.26 31.94 -19.75
C SER A 137 -17.88 31.37 -19.93
N ASP A 138 -17.16 31.98 -20.87
CA ASP A 138 -15.73 31.88 -21.04
C ASP A 138 -15.04 31.92 -19.68
N HIS A 139 -13.89 31.26 -19.60
CA HIS A 139 -13.05 31.04 -18.42
C HIS A 139 -13.38 29.76 -17.62
N LEU A 140 -13.24 28.59 -18.27
CA LEU A 140 -12.61 27.50 -17.50
C LEU A 140 -11.23 28.01 -17.08
N PRO A 141 -10.90 28.05 -15.78
CA PRO A 141 -9.57 28.45 -15.35
C PRO A 141 -8.56 27.51 -16.01
N LEU A 142 -7.70 28.09 -16.83
CA LEU A 142 -6.57 27.37 -17.40
C LEU A 142 -5.72 26.83 -16.25
N ALA A 143 -5.16 25.63 -16.41
CA ALA A 143 -4.23 25.10 -15.43
C ALA A 143 -3.08 26.10 -15.22
N GLU A 144 -2.64 26.24 -13.97
CA GLU A 144 -1.47 27.06 -13.67
C GLU A 144 -0.28 26.53 -14.47
N ARG A 145 0.47 27.41 -15.14
CA ARG A 145 1.64 27.04 -15.92
C ARG A 145 2.91 27.39 -15.17
N GLY A 146 3.83 26.43 -15.08
CA GLY A 146 5.18 26.66 -14.58
C GLY A 146 6.19 26.59 -15.72
N ASP A 147 7.40 27.12 -15.50
CA ASP A 147 8.50 26.97 -16.43
C ASP A 147 9.09 25.54 -16.35
N ASP A 148 9.48 24.94 -17.47
CA ASP A 148 10.07 23.60 -17.59
C ASP A 148 11.55 23.66 -17.98
N ARG A 149 12.26 22.52 -17.94
CA ARG A 149 13.71 22.36 -18.17
C ARG A 149 14.18 22.88 -19.53
N ASP A 150 13.31 22.90 -20.53
CA ASP A 150 13.56 23.37 -21.90
C ASP A 150 13.10 24.82 -22.13
N GLY A 151 12.60 25.50 -21.09
CA GLY A 151 12.05 26.85 -21.17
C GLY A 151 10.61 26.90 -21.69
N LEU A 152 9.94 25.76 -21.91
CA LEU A 152 8.51 25.73 -22.20
C LEU A 152 7.69 25.86 -20.93
N ARG A 153 6.45 26.37 -21.09
CA ARG A 153 5.48 26.48 -19.99
C ARG A 153 4.51 25.32 -20.02
N LEU A 154 4.66 24.39 -19.08
CA LEU A 154 3.77 23.24 -18.93
C LEU A 154 2.72 23.47 -17.84
N ASP A 155 1.54 22.90 -18.05
CA ASP A 155 0.46 22.87 -17.07
C ASP A 155 0.90 22.10 -15.82
N VAL A 156 0.62 22.68 -14.65
CA VAL A 156 0.93 22.12 -13.34
C VAL A 156 -0.28 21.32 -12.85
N LEU A 157 -0.13 20.00 -12.77
CA LEU A 157 -1.13 19.11 -12.21
C LEU A 157 -0.82 18.88 -10.73
N ARG A 158 -1.74 19.27 -9.84
CA ARG A 158 -1.65 18.94 -8.41
C ARG A 158 -2.52 17.74 -8.09
N LEU A 159 -1.91 16.67 -7.56
CA LEU A 159 -2.65 15.48 -7.15
C LEU A 159 -2.14 14.88 -5.84
N PRO A 160 -3.02 14.24 -5.05
CA PRO A 160 -2.61 13.36 -3.97
C PRO A 160 -2.19 11.99 -4.53
N LEU A 161 -1.06 11.47 -4.04
CA LEU A 161 -0.59 10.11 -4.27
C LEU A 161 -0.72 9.31 -2.97
N GLY A 162 -1.56 8.27 -3.00
CA GLY A 162 -2.01 7.54 -1.81
C GLY A 162 -3.37 8.04 -1.30
N PRO A 163 -3.90 7.49 -0.18
CA PRO A 163 -3.28 6.49 0.69
C PRO A 163 -3.57 5.03 0.28
N VAL A 164 -4.39 4.81 -0.75
CA VAL A 164 -4.80 3.47 -1.20
C VAL A 164 -4.18 3.18 -2.55
N LEU A 165 -2.94 2.71 -2.50
CA LEU A 165 -2.21 2.21 -3.65
C LEU A 165 -1.66 0.83 -3.30
N LEU A 166 -1.64 -0.07 -4.29
CA LEU A 166 -1.00 -1.36 -4.14
C LEU A 166 0.49 -1.16 -3.87
N ASP A 167 1.05 -1.96 -2.95
CA ASP A 167 2.45 -1.92 -2.55
C ASP A 167 2.94 -0.56 -2.02
N TRP A 168 2.04 0.24 -1.46
CA TRP A 168 2.30 1.56 -0.88
C TRP A 168 2.27 1.55 0.66
N PRO A 169 3.04 2.42 1.35
CA PRO A 169 2.96 2.58 2.79
C PRO A 169 1.54 2.96 3.26
N ALA A 170 0.99 2.18 4.19
CA ALA A 170 -0.40 2.34 4.64
C ALA A 170 -0.63 3.74 5.24
N GLY A 171 -1.57 4.49 4.67
CA GLY A 171 -1.94 5.83 5.15
C GLY A 171 -1.04 6.98 4.68
N LEU A 172 0.03 6.72 3.93
CA LEU A 172 0.89 7.78 3.41
C LEU A 172 0.19 8.53 2.28
N VAL A 173 0.14 9.85 2.35
CA VAL A 173 -0.33 10.72 1.26
C VAL A 173 0.75 11.75 0.92
N LEU A 174 1.21 11.73 -0.32
CA LEU A 174 2.08 12.77 -0.87
C LEU A 174 1.26 13.68 -1.77
N ARG A 175 1.31 14.99 -1.54
CA ARG A 175 0.78 15.98 -2.47
C ARG A 175 1.87 16.36 -3.44
N LEU A 176 1.66 16.02 -4.70
CA LEU A 176 2.62 16.26 -5.76
C LEU A 176 2.10 17.41 -6.64
N ALA A 177 3.01 18.30 -7.04
CA ALA A 177 2.82 19.14 -8.21
C ALA A 177 3.65 18.54 -9.35
N LEU A 178 2.99 18.15 -10.43
CA LEU A 178 3.62 17.61 -11.63
C LEU A 178 3.62 18.65 -12.76
N GLN A 179 4.71 18.71 -13.51
CA GLN A 179 4.74 19.31 -14.85
C GLN A 179 5.08 18.20 -15.83
N GLY A 180 4.13 17.84 -16.70
CA GLY A 180 4.21 16.57 -17.43
C GLY A 180 4.22 15.39 -16.47
N ASP A 181 5.27 14.58 -16.50
CA ASP A 181 5.49 13.47 -15.58
C ASP A 181 6.51 13.77 -14.46
N VAL A 182 7.12 14.96 -14.45
CA VAL A 182 8.14 15.35 -13.48
C VAL A 182 7.51 15.93 -12.22
N VAL A 183 7.94 15.45 -11.05
CA VAL A 183 7.59 16.01 -9.75
C VAL A 183 8.39 17.30 -9.53
N VAL A 184 7.69 18.42 -9.44
CA VAL A 184 8.29 19.76 -9.27
C VAL A 184 8.35 20.14 -7.80
N SER A 185 7.31 19.77 -7.06
CA SER A 185 7.28 19.88 -5.61
C SER A 185 6.54 18.70 -5.01
N ALA A 186 6.95 18.32 -3.81
CA ALA A 186 6.26 17.33 -3.02
C ALA A 186 6.06 17.85 -1.60
N THR A 187 4.88 17.62 -1.05
CA THR A 187 4.62 17.77 0.38
C THR A 187 3.91 16.53 0.89
N MET A 188 3.87 16.38 2.21
CA MET A 188 3.25 15.24 2.86
C MET A 188 2.07 15.72 3.68
N ASP A 189 0.94 15.02 3.60
CA ASP A 189 -0.09 15.20 4.62
C ASP A 189 0.39 14.60 5.95
N PRO A 190 0.10 15.26 7.08
CA PRO A 190 0.40 14.66 8.37
C PRO A 190 -0.31 13.30 8.45
N PRO A 191 0.38 12.25 8.93
CA PRO A 191 -0.25 10.95 9.08
C PRO A 191 -1.46 11.08 9.99
N SER A 192 -2.61 10.53 9.57
CA SER A 192 -3.81 10.55 10.41
C SER A 192 -3.49 9.91 11.77
N PRO A 193 -3.87 10.55 12.89
CA PRO A 193 -3.65 9.98 14.20
C PRO A 193 -4.38 8.64 14.29
N ALA A 194 -3.64 7.58 14.61
CA ALA A 194 -4.26 6.29 14.86
C ALA A 194 -5.04 6.31 16.18
N PRO A 195 -6.08 5.47 16.31
CA PRO A 195 -6.74 5.30 17.59
C PRO A 195 -5.75 4.82 18.67
N ALA A 196 -5.78 5.45 19.85
CA ALA A 196 -4.89 5.17 20.99
C ALA A 196 -4.91 3.71 21.48
N ALA A 197 -5.94 2.93 21.10
CA ALA A 197 -6.12 1.54 21.49
C ALA A 197 -5.24 0.52 20.73
N GLY A 198 -4.35 0.97 19.83
CA GLY A 198 -3.46 0.07 19.08
C GLY A 198 -2.31 -0.49 19.95
N GLY A 199 -1.96 -1.77 19.71
CA GLY A 199 -0.74 -2.40 20.24
C GLY A 199 0.55 -1.74 19.72
N PRO A 200 1.76 -2.20 20.12
CA PRO A 200 3.01 -1.69 19.54
C PRO A 200 3.02 -1.88 18.01
N PRO A 201 3.78 -1.05 17.26
CA PRO A 201 3.96 -1.21 15.82
C PRO A 201 4.29 -2.67 15.51
N PHE A 202 3.58 -3.27 14.56
CA PHE A 202 3.64 -4.71 14.35
C PHE A 202 5.06 -5.17 14.08
N TRP A 203 5.80 -4.46 13.23
CA TRP A 203 7.15 -4.88 12.88
C TRP A 203 8.14 -4.76 14.04
N ASP A 204 8.00 -3.77 14.93
CA ASP A 204 8.92 -3.51 16.05
C ASP A 204 8.57 -4.26 17.35
N GLU A 205 7.39 -4.86 17.42
CA GLU A 205 6.84 -5.51 18.63
C GLU A 205 7.86 -6.39 19.40
N PRO A 206 8.67 -7.28 18.77
CA PRO A 206 9.63 -8.11 19.51
C PRO A 206 10.67 -7.31 20.30
N TRP A 207 11.25 -6.26 19.72
CA TRP A 207 12.26 -5.44 20.38
C TRP A 207 11.64 -4.52 21.43
N LEU A 208 10.43 -4.02 21.19
CA LEU A 208 9.69 -3.22 22.17
C LEU A 208 9.26 -4.04 23.39
N ARG A 209 8.94 -5.32 23.22
CA ARG A 209 8.66 -6.25 24.32
C ARG A 209 9.90 -6.58 25.13
N ALA A 210 11.00 -6.94 24.45
CA ALA A 210 12.28 -7.18 25.13
C ALA A 210 12.77 -5.94 25.90
N ALA A 211 12.59 -4.74 25.34
CA ALA A 211 12.88 -3.47 25.99
C ALA A 211 12.09 -3.21 27.29
N ARG A 212 10.93 -3.86 27.47
CA ARG A 212 10.12 -3.84 28.71
C ARG A 212 10.48 -4.98 29.67
N GLY A 213 11.49 -5.79 29.36
CA GLY A 213 11.91 -6.93 30.16
C GLY A 213 11.12 -8.22 29.87
N GLU A 214 10.24 -8.24 28.86
CA GLU A 214 9.56 -9.48 28.48
C GLU A 214 10.53 -10.45 27.79
N PRO A 215 10.50 -11.76 28.10
CA PRO A 215 11.36 -12.73 27.44
C PRO A 215 10.93 -12.95 25.98
N VAL A 216 11.81 -12.61 25.04
CA VAL A 216 11.58 -12.79 23.61
C VAL A 216 12.72 -13.64 23.03
N ALA A 217 12.41 -14.76 22.40
CA ALA A 217 13.43 -15.59 21.76
C ALA A 217 14.09 -14.88 20.57
N ARG A 218 15.42 -14.98 20.43
CA ARG A 218 16.16 -14.36 19.30
C ARG A 218 15.65 -14.84 17.94
N ALA A 219 15.36 -16.14 17.82
CA ALA A 219 14.76 -16.72 16.62
C ALA A 219 13.40 -16.10 16.24
N ALA A 220 12.58 -15.72 17.24
CA ALA A 220 11.29 -15.08 17.00
C ALA A 220 11.46 -13.64 16.50
N ALA A 221 12.39 -12.88 17.07
CA ALA A 221 12.74 -11.55 16.59
C ALA A 221 13.35 -11.59 15.18
N ALA A 222 14.25 -12.53 14.91
CA ALA A 222 14.83 -12.75 13.58
C ALA A 222 13.77 -13.11 12.53
N ARG A 223 12.76 -13.92 12.89
CA ARG A 223 11.62 -14.24 12.04
C ARG A 223 10.81 -12.99 11.69
N ARG A 224 10.52 -12.12 12.66
CA ARG A 224 9.81 -10.84 12.42
C ARG A 224 10.64 -9.90 11.55
N LEU A 225 11.95 -9.78 11.82
CA LEU A 225 12.88 -8.96 11.03
C LEU A 225 12.94 -9.41 9.56
N CYS A 226 13.16 -10.70 9.35
CA CYS A 226 13.26 -11.29 8.01
C CYS A 226 11.95 -11.10 7.23
N ALA A 227 10.80 -11.31 7.88
CA ALA A 227 9.49 -11.07 7.29
C ALA A 227 9.27 -9.59 6.93
N ALA A 228 9.68 -8.64 7.77
CA ALA A 228 9.57 -7.21 7.51
C ALA A 228 10.40 -6.78 6.28
N HIS A 229 11.63 -7.28 6.15
CA HIS A 229 12.47 -6.98 5.00
C HIS A 229 11.96 -7.66 3.71
N LEU A 230 11.43 -8.88 3.81
CA LEU A 230 10.76 -9.54 2.68
C LEU A 230 9.49 -8.80 2.23
N ASP A 231 8.74 -8.22 3.17
CA ASP A 231 7.60 -7.34 2.87
C ASP A 231 8.06 -6.08 2.12
N SER A 232 9.11 -5.41 2.63
CA SER A 232 9.66 -4.18 2.02
C SER A 232 10.17 -4.42 0.60
N VAL A 233 10.98 -5.47 0.43
CA VAL A 233 11.49 -5.88 -0.88
C VAL A 233 10.36 -6.34 -1.79
N GLY A 234 9.37 -7.07 -1.24
CA GLY A 234 8.19 -7.50 -1.98
C GLY A 234 7.41 -6.33 -2.57
N ARG A 235 7.17 -5.28 -1.77
CA ARG A 235 6.51 -4.04 -2.22
C ARG A 235 7.31 -3.30 -3.28
N LEU A 236 8.62 -3.10 -3.07
CA LEU A 236 9.48 -2.46 -4.07
C LEU A 236 9.46 -3.22 -5.41
N LEU A 237 9.57 -4.56 -5.35
CA LEU A 237 9.51 -5.41 -6.54
C LEU A 237 8.12 -5.33 -7.21
N GLY A 238 7.05 -5.19 -6.43
CA GLY A 238 5.69 -4.98 -6.93
C GLY A 238 5.56 -3.68 -7.70
N VAL A 239 5.99 -2.56 -7.11
CA VAL A 239 6.01 -1.24 -7.76
C VAL A 239 6.91 -1.22 -9.01
N ALA A 240 8.01 -1.97 -9.00
CA ALA A 240 8.89 -2.12 -10.17
C ALA A 240 8.29 -3.01 -11.28
N GLY A 241 7.11 -3.62 -11.07
CA GLY A 241 6.44 -4.48 -12.05
C GLY A 241 6.96 -5.92 -12.09
N TRP A 242 7.71 -6.37 -11.07
CA TRP A 242 8.39 -7.66 -11.06
C TRP A 242 7.62 -8.74 -10.31
N ALA A 243 6.41 -9.00 -10.79
CA ALA A 243 5.39 -9.80 -10.11
C ALA A 243 5.88 -11.17 -9.60
N ALA A 244 6.73 -11.87 -10.37
CA ALA A 244 7.23 -13.20 -9.97
C ALA A 244 8.19 -13.14 -8.76
N LEU A 245 9.04 -12.12 -8.68
CA LEU A 245 9.96 -11.92 -7.56
C LEU A 245 9.22 -11.36 -6.35
N ALA A 246 8.33 -10.37 -6.55
CA ALA A 246 7.45 -9.86 -5.50
C ALA A 246 6.63 -10.98 -4.87
N GLY A 247 5.99 -11.83 -5.68
CA GLY A 247 5.23 -12.99 -5.21
C GLY A 247 6.09 -14.02 -4.48
N SER A 248 7.37 -14.19 -4.85
CA SER A 248 8.30 -15.04 -4.12
C SER A 248 8.62 -14.47 -2.73
N ALA A 249 8.86 -13.16 -2.64
CA ALA A 249 9.12 -12.47 -1.37
C ALA A 249 7.90 -12.54 -0.44
N HIS A 250 6.70 -12.26 -0.96
CA HIS A 250 5.45 -12.34 -0.20
C HIS A 250 5.15 -13.75 0.32
N ARG A 251 5.41 -14.81 -0.48
CA ARG A 251 5.25 -16.20 0.00
C ARG A 251 6.22 -16.56 1.12
N LEU A 252 7.46 -16.11 1.05
CA LEU A 252 8.46 -16.34 2.11
C LEU A 252 8.09 -15.59 3.39
N ARG A 253 7.65 -14.33 3.26
CA ARG A 253 7.12 -13.51 4.35
C ARG A 253 5.95 -14.22 5.03
N ASP A 254 4.94 -14.62 4.26
CA ASP A 254 3.75 -15.30 4.80
C ASP A 254 4.15 -16.61 5.49
N GLY A 255 5.03 -17.40 4.88
CA GLY A 255 5.54 -18.64 5.46
C GLY A 255 6.24 -18.41 6.80
N LEU A 256 7.09 -17.39 6.92
CA LEU A 256 7.70 -17.00 8.20
C LEU A 256 6.65 -16.67 9.25
N LEU A 257 5.65 -15.85 8.89
CA LEU A 257 4.60 -15.42 9.82
C LEU A 257 3.68 -16.57 10.25
N THR A 258 3.52 -17.61 9.43
CA THR A 258 2.75 -18.82 9.77
C THR A 258 3.60 -19.98 10.30
N GLY A 259 4.88 -19.75 10.59
CA GLY A 259 5.75 -20.75 11.24
C GLY A 259 6.30 -21.85 10.33
N ALA A 260 6.52 -21.57 9.05
CA ALA A 260 7.18 -22.48 8.13
C ALA A 260 8.59 -22.89 8.60
N ASP A 261 9.06 -24.05 8.12
CA ASP A 261 10.40 -24.57 8.43
C ASP A 261 11.50 -23.53 8.09
N PRO A 262 12.33 -23.14 9.08
CA PRO A 262 13.46 -22.24 8.87
C PRO A 262 14.41 -22.67 7.76
N ALA A 263 14.66 -23.97 7.58
CA ALA A 263 15.59 -24.43 6.55
C ALA A 263 15.03 -24.21 5.13
N ALA A 264 13.74 -24.49 4.93
CA ALA A 264 13.04 -24.16 3.69
C ALA A 264 13.04 -22.65 3.39
N VAL A 265 12.76 -21.82 4.40
CA VAL A 265 12.79 -20.36 4.23
C VAL A 265 14.19 -19.87 3.87
N ARG A 266 15.25 -20.34 4.54
CA ARG A 266 16.63 -19.96 4.20
C ARG A 266 17.00 -20.28 2.76
N ARG A 267 16.61 -21.47 2.25
CA ARG A 267 16.85 -21.84 0.84
C ARG A 267 16.11 -20.90 -0.12
N GLY A 268 14.86 -20.59 0.18
CA GLY A 268 14.05 -19.66 -0.60
C GLY A 268 14.62 -18.23 -0.59
N ALA A 269 15.01 -17.72 0.58
CA ALA A 269 15.62 -16.41 0.76
C ALA A 269 16.92 -16.29 -0.04
N ARG A 270 17.82 -17.27 0.06
CA ARG A 270 19.06 -17.30 -0.75
C ARG A 270 18.78 -17.28 -2.26
N SER A 271 17.75 -18.00 -2.70
CA SER A 271 17.34 -17.99 -4.11
C SER A 271 16.80 -16.63 -4.56
N LEU A 272 15.99 -15.97 -3.70
CA LEU A 272 15.50 -14.61 -3.95
C LEU A 272 16.66 -13.61 -4.02
N VAL A 273 17.56 -13.62 -3.03
CA VAL A 273 18.73 -12.73 -2.95
C VAL A 273 19.60 -12.86 -4.19
N ARG A 274 20.01 -14.09 -4.57
CA ARG A 274 20.82 -14.30 -5.78
C ARG A 274 20.15 -13.79 -7.06
N ARG A 275 18.83 -13.97 -7.20
CA ARG A 275 18.09 -13.46 -8.37
C ARG A 275 18.02 -11.93 -8.36
N GLY A 276 17.82 -11.32 -7.20
CA GLY A 276 17.83 -9.86 -7.04
C GLY A 276 19.18 -9.25 -7.38
N GLU A 277 20.27 -9.79 -6.82
CA GLU A 277 21.63 -9.29 -7.04
C GLU A 277 22.08 -9.40 -8.51
N ARG A 278 21.69 -10.48 -9.20
CA ARG A 278 22.01 -10.70 -10.62
C ARG A 278 21.11 -9.93 -11.57
N SER A 279 20.06 -9.27 -11.07
CA SER A 279 19.10 -8.59 -11.93
C SER A 279 19.69 -7.27 -12.43
N LEU A 280 20.12 -7.29 -13.70
CA LEU A 280 20.55 -6.07 -14.38
C LEU A 280 19.39 -5.07 -14.44
N THR A 281 18.17 -5.51 -14.71
CA THR A 281 16.98 -4.64 -14.76
C THR A 281 16.81 -3.85 -13.46
N ALA A 282 17.11 -4.41 -12.28
CA ALA A 282 17.00 -3.68 -10.99
C ALA A 282 18.00 -2.55 -10.97
N ARG A 283 19.22 -2.89 -11.36
CA ARG A 283 20.31 -1.94 -11.43
C ARG A 283 19.99 -0.81 -12.40
N TRP A 284 19.37 -1.09 -13.54
CA TRP A 284 19.00 -0.05 -14.49
C TRP A 284 17.82 0.80 -13.99
N MET A 285 16.77 0.19 -13.43
CA MET A 285 15.56 0.89 -13.01
C MET A 285 15.72 1.68 -11.71
N LEU A 286 16.56 1.24 -10.77
CA LEU A 286 16.64 1.81 -9.42
C LEU A 286 17.84 2.75 -9.22
N ARG A 287 18.86 2.65 -10.07
CA ARG A 287 20.08 3.44 -9.93
C ARG A 287 19.81 4.91 -10.21
N GLY A 288 20.41 5.78 -9.41
CA GLY A 288 20.25 7.22 -9.45
C GLY A 288 18.99 7.75 -8.76
N LEU A 289 18.03 6.88 -8.40
CA LEU A 289 16.75 7.33 -7.85
C LEU A 289 16.81 7.65 -6.36
N GLY A 290 16.35 8.84 -5.97
CA GLY A 290 16.19 9.25 -4.57
C GLY A 290 17.48 9.09 -3.76
N ARG A 291 18.57 9.70 -4.24
CA ARG A 291 19.90 9.59 -3.63
C ARG A 291 19.89 10.21 -2.22
N LEU A 292 20.21 9.40 -1.22
CA LEU A 292 20.32 9.80 0.18
C LEU A 292 21.73 9.50 0.71
N PRO A 293 22.70 10.42 0.53
CA PRO A 293 24.06 10.24 1.01
C PRO A 293 24.10 10.08 2.53
N THR A 294 25.04 9.28 3.05
CA THR A 294 25.19 9.02 4.50
C THR A 294 25.26 10.30 5.35
N ALA A 295 25.92 11.36 4.86
CA ALA A 295 26.01 12.63 5.57
C ALA A 295 24.64 13.32 5.72
N LEU A 296 23.81 13.29 4.68
CA LEU A 296 22.44 13.82 4.73
C LEU A 296 21.55 12.96 5.63
N ALA A 297 21.64 11.63 5.48
CA ALA A 297 20.92 10.68 6.31
C ALA A 297 21.18 10.90 7.81
N ARG A 298 22.45 11.03 8.20
CA ARG A 298 22.84 11.29 9.60
C ARG A 298 22.29 12.61 10.13
N ARG A 299 22.38 13.69 9.33
CA ARG A 299 21.83 15.01 9.72
C ARG A 299 20.31 14.97 9.91
N ALA A 300 19.61 14.19 9.10
CA ALA A 300 18.17 13.98 9.23
C ALA A 300 17.77 12.98 10.33
N GLY A 301 18.73 12.35 11.02
CA GLY A 301 18.47 11.35 12.04
C GLY A 301 18.03 9.98 11.49
N VAL A 302 18.22 9.73 10.20
CA VAL A 302 17.94 8.43 9.57
C VAL A 302 18.89 7.37 10.12
N THR A 303 18.36 6.19 10.45
CA THR A 303 19.14 5.03 10.93
C THR A 303 18.76 3.77 10.14
N GLY A 304 19.25 2.59 10.55
CA GLY A 304 18.84 1.32 9.95
C GLY A 304 19.30 1.12 8.50
N PRO A 305 18.56 0.32 7.72
CA PRO A 305 18.95 -0.04 6.35
C PRO A 305 19.14 1.16 5.41
N ALA A 306 18.32 2.21 5.55
CA ALA A 306 18.44 3.40 4.70
C ALA A 306 19.76 4.16 4.93
N LEU A 307 20.18 4.29 6.20
CA LEU A 307 21.48 4.88 6.53
C LEU A 307 22.65 3.99 6.05
N ALA A 308 22.52 2.68 6.25
CA ALA A 308 23.56 1.71 5.89
C ALA A 308 23.78 1.63 4.36
N ALA A 309 22.72 1.82 3.57
CA ALA A 309 22.81 1.93 2.12
C ALA A 309 23.58 3.19 1.68
N GLY A 310 23.29 4.35 2.29
CA GLY A 310 24.04 5.60 2.07
C GLY A 310 24.03 6.13 0.62
N GLY A 311 23.04 5.72 -0.18
CA GLY A 311 23.01 5.95 -1.61
C GLY A 311 21.59 6.02 -2.20
N ASP A 312 21.42 5.48 -3.39
CA ASP A 312 20.15 5.54 -4.15
C ASP A 312 19.23 4.35 -3.86
N ALA A 313 18.12 4.23 -4.60
CA ALA A 313 17.16 3.14 -4.44
C ALA A 313 17.76 1.76 -4.73
N TYR A 314 18.78 1.66 -5.61
CA TYR A 314 19.47 0.40 -5.87
C TYR A 314 20.36 0.00 -4.68
N ASP A 315 21.06 0.96 -4.07
CA ASP A 315 21.85 0.71 -2.86
C ASP A 315 20.95 0.26 -1.70
N ARG A 316 19.77 0.87 -1.55
CA ARG A 316 18.76 0.45 -0.55
C ARG A 316 18.23 -0.96 -0.83
N PHE A 317 17.93 -1.28 -2.10
CA PHE A 317 17.53 -2.62 -2.50
C PHE A 317 18.59 -3.68 -2.14
N ARG A 318 19.86 -3.42 -2.47
CA ARG A 318 20.97 -4.32 -2.09
C ARG A 318 21.12 -4.46 -0.58
N CYS A 319 20.96 -3.36 0.17
CA CYS A 319 20.99 -3.38 1.63
C CYS A 319 19.92 -4.33 2.17
N TRP A 320 18.67 -4.23 1.70
CA TRP A 320 17.61 -5.14 2.13
C TRP A 320 17.84 -6.59 1.76
N LEU A 321 18.37 -6.89 0.57
CA LEU A 321 18.74 -8.28 0.22
C LEU A 321 19.76 -8.86 1.20
N ALA A 322 20.77 -8.07 1.56
CA ALA A 322 21.77 -8.47 2.55
C ALA A 322 21.16 -8.63 3.96
N GLU A 323 20.23 -7.77 4.34
CA GLU A 323 19.50 -7.90 5.61
C GLU A 323 18.58 -9.13 5.65
N ILE A 324 17.95 -9.50 4.52
CA ILE A 324 17.16 -10.73 4.39
C ILE A 324 18.06 -11.95 4.61
N GLU A 325 19.23 -11.98 3.97
CA GLU A 325 20.17 -13.10 4.15
C GLU A 325 20.68 -13.21 5.59
N ARG A 326 21.08 -12.08 6.19
CA ARG A 326 21.51 -12.01 7.61
C ARG A 326 20.43 -12.53 8.55
N SER A 327 19.23 -11.96 8.47
CA SER A 327 18.12 -12.32 9.36
C SER A 327 17.62 -13.76 9.13
N ALA A 328 17.67 -14.27 7.90
CA ALA A 328 17.38 -15.67 7.61
C ALA A 328 18.39 -16.63 8.27
N GLY A 329 19.66 -16.22 8.40
CA GLY A 329 20.69 -16.97 9.13
C GLY A 329 20.40 -17.11 10.63
N LEU A 330 19.61 -16.21 11.20
CA LEU A 330 19.29 -16.15 12.63
C LEU A 330 17.97 -16.82 13.01
N LEU A 331 17.28 -17.48 12.07
CA LEU A 331 15.98 -18.11 12.31
C LEU A 331 15.99 -19.27 13.33
N THR A 332 17.17 -19.77 13.66
CA THR A 332 17.39 -20.82 14.68
C THR A 332 18.37 -20.35 15.76
N ALA A 333 18.57 -19.03 15.90
CA ALA A 333 19.47 -18.48 16.90
C ALA A 333 18.95 -18.81 18.32
N PRO A 334 19.78 -19.42 19.19
CA PRO A 334 19.39 -19.74 20.55
C PRO A 334 19.32 -18.49 21.42
N GLY A 335 18.68 -18.63 22.58
CA GLY A 335 18.67 -17.60 23.63
C GLY A 335 17.60 -16.52 23.44
N LEU A 336 17.67 -15.51 24.33
CA LEU A 336 16.73 -14.41 24.41
C LEU A 336 17.33 -13.13 23.81
N LEU A 337 16.46 -12.28 23.27
CA LEU A 337 16.78 -10.94 22.80
C LEU A 337 17.07 -10.04 24.01
N GLY A 338 18.19 -9.31 24.00
CA GLY A 338 18.56 -8.43 25.10
C GLY A 338 17.71 -7.16 25.14
N ALA A 339 17.40 -6.65 26.34
CA ALA A 339 16.60 -5.43 26.52
C ALA A 339 17.24 -4.15 25.94
N GLY A 340 18.57 -4.16 25.75
CA GLY A 340 19.33 -3.10 25.10
C GLY A 340 19.36 -3.20 23.58
N GLU A 341 18.94 -4.33 23.00
CA GLU A 341 18.88 -4.52 21.56
C GLU A 341 17.63 -3.83 21.02
N ARG A 342 17.80 -2.58 20.58
CA ARG A 342 16.70 -1.70 20.15
C ARG A 342 16.90 -1.28 18.70
N VAL A 343 16.95 -2.27 17.81
CA VAL A 343 17.07 -2.04 16.36
C VAL A 343 16.00 -2.86 15.65
N GLY A 344 14.92 -2.18 15.27
CA GLY A 344 13.84 -2.74 14.46
C GLY A 344 14.14 -2.68 12.96
N PRO A 345 13.20 -3.09 12.10
CA PRO A 345 13.44 -3.19 10.66
C PRO A 345 13.75 -1.86 9.96
N ARG A 346 13.22 -0.74 10.47
CA ARG A 346 13.49 0.61 9.92
C ARG A 346 14.66 1.33 10.57
N GLY A 347 15.14 0.84 11.71
CA GLY A 347 16.29 1.41 12.40
C GLY A 347 16.21 1.38 13.91
N ARG A 348 16.92 2.30 14.55
CA ARG A 348 17.07 2.34 16.00
C ARG A 348 15.77 2.76 16.67
N LEU A 349 15.38 2.01 17.69
CA LEU A 349 14.23 2.26 18.55
C LEU A 349 14.67 2.95 19.84
N GLY A 350 13.79 3.76 20.44
CA GLY A 350 13.99 4.35 21.77
C GLY A 350 14.69 5.71 21.83
N GLY A 351 14.91 6.39 20.70
CA GLY A 351 15.52 7.73 20.64
C GLY A 351 14.53 8.90 20.73
N GLY A 352 13.37 8.73 21.37
CA GLY A 352 12.28 9.73 21.42
C GLY A 352 11.54 9.95 20.09
N ARG A 353 12.17 9.59 18.97
CA ARG A 353 11.61 9.68 17.62
C ARG A 353 11.65 8.30 16.93
N PRO A 354 10.54 7.84 16.33
CA PRO A 354 10.54 6.58 15.59
C PRO A 354 11.35 6.69 14.29
N PRO A 355 12.00 5.60 13.83
CA PRO A 355 12.89 5.63 12.66
C PRO A 355 12.19 6.07 11.38
N SER A 356 10.92 5.72 11.17
CA SER A 356 10.15 6.12 9.99
C SER A 356 9.87 7.62 9.93
N ALA A 357 9.87 8.34 11.06
CA ALA A 357 9.72 9.79 11.04
C ALA A 357 10.88 10.49 10.31
N ALA A 358 12.12 10.02 10.50
CA ALA A 358 13.28 10.57 9.80
C ALA A 358 13.25 10.24 8.29
N LEU A 359 12.73 9.08 7.91
CA LEU A 359 12.52 8.71 6.50
C LEU A 359 11.49 9.63 5.83
N LEU A 360 10.42 9.94 6.56
CA LEU A 360 9.36 10.83 6.09
C LEU A 360 9.83 12.27 5.91
N ASP A 361 10.66 12.81 6.80
CA ASP A 361 11.22 14.17 6.66
C ASP A 361 12.02 14.36 5.37
N VAL A 362 12.79 13.34 4.97
CA VAL A 362 13.64 13.45 3.78
C VAL A 362 12.88 13.13 2.50
N LEU A 363 11.75 12.42 2.59
CA LEU A 363 11.05 11.85 1.45
C LEU A 363 10.64 12.89 0.39
N PRO A 364 10.03 14.05 0.72
CA PRO A 364 9.65 15.04 -0.29
C PRO A 364 10.83 15.50 -1.16
N ARG A 365 11.98 15.80 -0.54
CA ARG A 365 13.19 16.21 -1.24
C ARG A 365 13.80 15.12 -2.12
N LEU A 366 13.55 13.85 -1.80
CA LEU A 366 14.07 12.72 -2.57
C LEU A 366 13.24 12.40 -3.82
N VAL A 367 11.98 12.83 -3.87
CA VAL A 367 11.09 12.64 -5.03
C VAL A 367 11.03 13.87 -5.93
N GLU A 368 11.37 15.06 -5.43
CA GLU A 368 11.49 16.27 -6.24
C GLU A 368 12.52 16.10 -7.38
N GLY A 369 12.13 16.53 -8.58
CA GLY A 369 12.89 16.39 -9.82
C GLY A 369 12.81 15.01 -10.48
N SER A 370 12.17 14.02 -9.84
CA SER A 370 11.99 12.68 -10.42
C SER A 370 10.70 12.56 -11.23
N GLU A 371 10.69 11.66 -12.22
CA GLU A 371 9.45 11.28 -12.90
C GLU A 371 8.49 10.58 -11.93
N PHE A 372 7.19 10.62 -12.23
CA PHE A 372 6.14 10.08 -11.37
C PHE A 372 6.35 8.60 -11.02
N GLY A 373 6.76 7.78 -12.00
CA GLY A 373 7.09 6.37 -11.76
C GLY A 373 8.32 6.20 -10.86
N ALA A 374 9.34 7.04 -11.05
CA ALA A 374 10.54 7.05 -10.22
C ALA A 374 10.23 7.48 -8.78
N ALA A 375 9.34 8.46 -8.58
CA ALA A 375 8.88 8.86 -7.25
C ALA A 375 8.26 7.69 -6.48
N ARG A 376 7.43 6.86 -7.13
CA ARG A 376 6.87 5.64 -6.52
C ARG A 376 7.97 4.65 -6.12
N LEU A 377 8.99 4.46 -6.94
CA LEU A 377 10.14 3.59 -6.63
C LEU A 377 10.98 4.14 -5.47
N VAL A 378 11.18 5.46 -5.39
CA VAL A 378 11.87 6.10 -4.26
C VAL A 378 11.13 5.82 -2.96
N VAL A 379 9.81 6.05 -2.91
CA VAL A 379 8.97 5.76 -1.74
C VAL A 379 9.08 4.28 -1.36
N ALA A 380 8.88 3.37 -2.33
CA ALA A 380 8.93 1.94 -2.09
C ALA A 380 10.33 1.42 -1.69
N SER A 381 11.39 2.16 -2.00
CA SER A 381 12.77 1.82 -1.60
C SER A 381 13.18 2.34 -0.21
N LEU A 382 12.42 3.27 0.36
CA LEU A 382 12.58 3.71 1.76
C LEU A 382 11.59 2.96 2.66
N ASP A 383 10.36 2.88 2.16
CA ASP A 383 9.26 2.10 2.69
C ASP A 383 8.96 2.43 4.17
N PRO A 384 8.69 3.70 4.53
CA PRO A 384 8.43 4.10 5.91
C PRO A 384 7.21 3.35 6.49
N ASP A 385 7.28 3.00 7.78
CA ASP A 385 6.17 2.38 8.51
C ASP A 385 5.42 3.42 9.36
N LEU A 386 4.21 3.77 8.94
CA LEU A 386 3.37 4.76 9.63
C LEU A 386 2.78 4.22 10.95
N ASP A 387 2.83 2.91 11.18
CA ASP A 387 2.44 2.32 12.46
C ASP A 387 3.36 2.82 13.59
N GLU A 388 4.60 3.21 13.28
CA GLU A 388 5.55 3.76 14.26
C GLU A 388 5.18 5.17 14.75
N LEU A 389 4.48 5.96 13.92
CA LEU A 389 4.08 7.35 14.22
C LEU A 389 2.78 7.42 15.01
N SER A 390 1.94 6.42 14.80
CA SER A 390 0.63 6.22 15.39
C SER A 390 0.64 6.26 16.93
N ARG A 391 1.80 6.09 17.58
CA ARG A 391 1.99 6.22 19.04
C ARG A 391 2.73 7.46 19.50
N ALA A 392 3.58 8.06 18.66
CA ALA A 392 4.34 9.26 19.05
C ALA A 392 3.40 10.43 19.39
N ALA A 393 2.26 10.54 18.68
CA ALA A 393 1.22 11.53 18.94
C ALA A 393 0.40 11.29 20.22
N ALA A 394 0.49 10.10 20.84
CA ALA A 394 -0.24 9.77 22.08
C ALA A 394 0.55 10.07 23.36
N HIS A 395 1.82 10.43 23.24
CA HIS A 395 2.73 10.74 24.35
C HIS A 395 3.38 12.14 24.25
N GLY A 396 2.92 12.96 23.30
CA GLY A 396 3.38 14.33 23.07
C GLY A 396 2.46 15.37 23.66
#